data_AF-A0A849FQS1-F1
#
_entry.id   AF-A0A849FQS1-F1
#
_cell.length_a   1.000
_cell.length_b   1.000
_cell.length_c   1.000
_cell.angle_alpha   90.00
_cell.angle_beta   90.00
_cell.angle_gamma   90.00
#
_symmetry.space_group_name_H-M   'P 1'
#
loop_
_entity.id
_entity.type
_entity.pdbx_description
1 polymer ?
#
loop_
_entity_poly.entity_id
_entity_poly.type
_entity_poly.pdbx_seq_one_letter_code
_entity_poly.pdbx_strand_id
1 'polypeptide(L)'
;HLFEAFQIECHERGVAVQHILYDIDDCESLARYLPSNLFRDAAMQLIFVLGRYSGQGASGAHDLDPFLEWLRSKEITPDWSVCAFGKAEAAALIYASQRGGKCRIGFENSLYLPNGRLARDNAEKVSAFVAERTKALHQKEAR
;
A
#
# COMPACT_ATOMS: atom_id res chain seq x y z
N HIS A 1 -16.28 -1.97 -21.18
CA HIS A 1 -16.03 -0.53 -20.86
C HIS A 1 -14.57 -0.17 -21.16
N LEU A 2 -14.19 1.12 -21.29
CA LEU A 2 -12.79 1.52 -21.57
C LEU A 2 -11.77 0.98 -20.54
N PHE A 3 -12.14 0.96 -19.25
CA PHE A 3 -11.32 0.37 -18.19
C PHE A 3 -10.98 -1.09 -18.47
N GLU A 4 -12.01 -1.90 -18.74
CA GLU A 4 -11.86 -3.32 -19.04
C GLU A 4 -10.99 -3.57 -20.29
N ALA A 5 -11.20 -2.80 -21.35
CA ALA A 5 -10.41 -2.89 -22.58
C ALA A 5 -8.92 -2.60 -22.31
N PHE A 6 -8.63 -1.58 -21.49
CA PHE A 6 -7.27 -1.27 -21.07
C PHE A 6 -6.61 -2.42 -20.29
N GLN A 7 -7.36 -3.07 -19.38
CA GLN A 7 -6.85 -4.20 -18.59
C GLN A 7 -6.51 -5.40 -19.48
N ILE A 8 -7.39 -5.71 -20.42
CA ILE A 8 -7.18 -6.79 -21.40
C ILE A 8 -5.96 -6.48 -22.27
N GLU A 9 -5.86 -5.27 -22.82
CA GLU A 9 -4.72 -4.87 -23.64
C GLU A 9 -3.39 -4.95 -22.86
N CYS A 10 -3.36 -4.49 -21.61
CA CYS A 10 -2.16 -4.60 -20.77
C CYS A 10 -1.79 -6.07 -20.55
N HIS A 11 -2.76 -6.92 -20.25
CA HIS A 11 -2.55 -8.35 -20.07
C HIS A 11 -1.99 -9.02 -21.34
N GLU A 12 -2.59 -8.75 -22.50
CA GLU A 12 -2.14 -9.27 -23.80
C GLU A 12 -0.71 -8.81 -24.16
N ARG A 13 -0.32 -7.61 -23.74
CA ARG A 13 1.02 -7.05 -23.94
C ARG A 13 2.03 -7.45 -22.85
N GLY A 14 1.61 -8.22 -21.83
CA GLY A 14 2.46 -8.58 -20.70
C GLY A 14 2.87 -7.40 -19.81
N VAL A 15 2.05 -6.35 -19.77
CA VAL A 15 2.25 -5.17 -18.91
C VAL A 15 1.49 -5.36 -17.61
N ALA A 16 2.21 -5.44 -16.49
CA ALA A 16 1.58 -5.51 -15.18
C ALA A 16 0.92 -4.17 -14.81
N VAL A 17 -0.36 -4.22 -14.44
CA VAL A 17 -1.11 -3.06 -13.95
C VAL A 17 -1.15 -3.10 -12.43
N GLN A 18 -0.68 -2.01 -11.81
CA GLN A 18 -0.79 -1.80 -10.37
C GLN A 18 -1.96 -0.85 -10.07
N HIS A 19 -2.97 -1.35 -9.37
CA HIS A 19 -4.18 -0.61 -9.05
C HIS A 19 -3.99 0.20 -7.79
N ILE A 20 -4.14 1.52 -7.88
CA ILE A 20 -4.04 2.44 -6.74
C ILE A 20 -5.44 2.64 -6.17
N LEU A 21 -5.63 2.31 -4.89
CA LEU A 21 -6.92 2.33 -4.20
C LEU A 21 -6.82 3.29 -3.01
N TYR A 22 -7.66 4.32 -3.02
CA TYR A 22 -7.66 5.37 -2.00
C TYR A 22 -8.60 5.07 -0.83
N ASP A 23 -9.63 4.27 -1.06
CA ASP A 23 -10.61 3.85 -0.05
C ASP A 23 -11.28 2.52 -0.44
N ILE A 24 -12.30 2.13 0.33
CA ILE A 24 -13.07 0.90 0.08
C ILE A 24 -14.01 1.04 -1.12
N ASP A 25 -14.45 2.24 -1.48
CA ASP A 25 -15.29 2.44 -2.67
C ASP A 25 -14.49 2.19 -3.96
N ASP A 26 -13.20 2.54 -3.97
CA ASP A 26 -12.27 2.15 -5.03
C ASP A 26 -12.10 0.62 -5.07
N CYS A 27 -11.99 -0.03 -3.91
CA CYS A 27 -11.85 -1.48 -3.83
C CYS A 27 -13.10 -2.20 -4.39
N GLU A 28 -14.30 -1.75 -4.03
CA GLU A 28 -15.55 -2.29 -4.57
C GLU A 28 -15.73 -1.99 -6.06
N SER A 29 -15.27 -0.82 -6.53
CA SER A 29 -15.24 -0.50 -7.95
C SER A 29 -14.30 -1.43 -8.71
N LEU A 30 -13.13 -1.73 -8.17
CA LEU A 30 -12.19 -2.70 -8.75
C LEU A 30 -12.84 -4.08 -8.85
N ALA A 31 -13.46 -4.58 -7.77
CA ALA A 31 -14.16 -5.87 -7.78
C ALA A 31 -15.33 -5.94 -8.77
N ARG A 32 -15.98 -4.80 -9.03
CA ARG A 32 -17.11 -4.71 -9.97
C ARG A 32 -16.66 -4.73 -11.43
N TYR A 33 -15.57 -4.05 -11.75
CA TYR A 33 -15.21 -3.74 -13.15
C TYR A 33 -14.00 -4.51 -13.67
N LEU A 34 -13.14 -5.05 -12.81
CA LEU A 34 -12.02 -5.86 -13.25
C LEU A 34 -12.54 -7.24 -13.72
N PRO A 35 -12.15 -7.73 -14.91
CA PRO A 35 -12.52 -9.07 -15.37
C PRO A 35 -12.23 -10.14 -14.31
N SER A 36 -13.15 -11.09 -14.13
CA SER A 36 -13.06 -12.06 -13.02
C SER A 36 -11.78 -12.90 -13.05
N ASN A 37 -11.21 -13.17 -14.23
CA ASN A 37 -9.95 -13.88 -14.37
C ASN A 37 -8.77 -13.04 -13.85
N LEU A 38 -8.77 -11.73 -14.13
CA LEU A 38 -7.74 -10.81 -13.66
C LEU A 38 -7.90 -10.47 -12.16
N PHE A 39 -9.15 -10.34 -11.69
CA PHE A 39 -9.45 -10.09 -10.27
C PHE A 39 -9.02 -11.23 -9.35
N ARG A 40 -9.04 -12.48 -9.85
CA ARG A 40 -8.61 -13.67 -9.11
C ARG A 40 -7.18 -14.09 -9.42
N ASP A 41 -6.46 -13.33 -10.26
CA ASP A 41 -5.08 -13.61 -10.57
C ASP A 41 -4.19 -13.28 -9.36
N ALA A 42 -3.35 -14.23 -8.94
CA ALA A 42 -2.38 -14.03 -7.87
C ALA A 42 -1.34 -12.95 -8.23
N ALA A 43 -1.15 -12.66 -9.51
CA ALA A 43 -0.30 -11.58 -10.00
C ALA A 43 -0.96 -10.19 -9.94
N MET A 44 -2.24 -10.07 -9.53
CA MET A 44 -2.89 -8.77 -9.36
C MET A 44 -2.11 -7.91 -8.36
N GLN A 45 -1.77 -6.68 -8.75
CA GLN A 45 -0.98 -5.76 -7.93
C GLN A 45 -1.83 -4.60 -7.41
N LEU A 46 -1.76 -4.33 -6.11
CA LEU A 46 -2.49 -3.26 -5.44
C LEU A 46 -1.54 -2.29 -4.70
N ILE A 47 -1.88 -1.00 -4.68
CA ILE A 47 -1.37 -0.01 -3.72
C ILE A 47 -2.54 0.53 -2.92
N PHE A 48 -2.50 0.38 -1.59
CA PHE A 48 -3.40 1.08 -0.68
C PHE A 48 -2.80 2.43 -0.29
N VAL A 49 -3.58 3.49 -0.46
CA VAL A 49 -3.16 4.87 -0.15
C VAL A 49 -3.74 5.31 1.18
N LEU A 50 -2.87 5.55 2.15
CA LEU A 50 -3.24 6.05 3.49
C LEU A 50 -2.84 7.52 3.61
N GLY A 51 -3.52 8.31 4.44
CA GLY A 51 -3.07 9.69 4.69
C GLY A 51 -3.81 10.80 3.95
N ARG A 52 -4.60 10.51 2.92
CA ARG A 52 -5.05 11.54 1.96
C ARG A 52 -6.28 12.35 2.41
N TYR A 53 -7.16 11.80 3.26
CA TYR A 53 -8.48 12.39 3.57
C TYR A 53 -8.85 12.47 5.05
N SER A 54 -7.90 12.30 5.99
CA SER A 54 -8.21 12.48 7.41
C SER A 54 -8.34 13.97 7.77
N GLY A 55 -9.49 14.58 7.47
CA GLY A 55 -9.85 15.92 7.92
C GLY A 55 -9.94 16.09 9.45
N GLN A 56 -9.62 15.05 10.23
CA GLN A 56 -9.87 14.98 11.69
C GLN A 56 -8.65 14.56 12.54
N GLY A 57 -7.43 14.51 11.99
CA GLY A 57 -6.25 14.12 12.76
C GLY A 57 -5.44 13.06 12.03
N ALA A 58 -4.14 12.99 12.32
CA ALA A 58 -3.16 12.21 11.56
C ALA A 58 -3.67 10.79 11.26
N SER A 59 -3.84 10.49 9.96
CA SER A 59 -4.07 9.14 9.45
C SER A 59 -3.09 8.17 10.09
N GLY A 60 -3.61 7.10 10.67
CA GLY A 60 -2.86 6.16 11.47
C GLY A 60 -2.44 4.93 10.66
N ALA A 61 -1.50 4.15 11.19
CA ALA A 61 -1.14 2.86 10.60
C ALA A 61 -2.35 1.91 10.45
N HIS A 62 -3.37 2.06 11.31
CA HIS A 62 -4.61 1.30 11.31
C HIS A 62 -5.57 1.63 10.16
N ASP A 63 -5.33 2.69 9.40
CA ASP A 63 -6.13 2.99 8.20
C ASP A 63 -5.95 1.90 7.11
N LEU A 64 -4.95 1.03 7.28
CA LEU A 64 -4.77 -0.18 6.47
C LEU A 64 -5.82 -1.26 6.76
N ASP A 65 -6.38 -1.31 7.97
CA ASP A 65 -7.19 -2.44 8.45
C ASP A 65 -8.45 -2.70 7.60
N PRO A 66 -9.21 -1.66 7.15
CA PRO A 66 -10.34 -1.84 6.24
C PRO A 66 -9.95 -2.53 4.93
N PHE A 67 -8.79 -2.21 4.35
CA PHE A 67 -8.32 -2.84 3.11
C PHE A 67 -8.00 -4.32 3.32
N LEU A 68 -7.40 -4.67 4.46
CA LEU A 68 -7.10 -6.07 4.79
C LEU A 68 -8.37 -6.89 5.04
N GLU A 69 -9.38 -6.27 5.66
CA GLU A 69 -10.70 -6.91 5.81
C GLU A 69 -11.37 -7.10 4.45
N TRP A 70 -11.29 -6.11 3.57
CA TRP A 70 -11.80 -6.23 2.21
C TRP A 70 -11.16 -7.41 1.46
N LEU A 71 -9.83 -7.54 1.49
CA LEU A 71 -9.12 -8.68 0.88
C LEU A 71 -9.62 -10.03 1.40
N ARG A 72 -9.81 -10.15 2.72
CA ARG A 72 -10.38 -11.36 3.35
C ARG A 72 -11.80 -11.63 2.86
N SER A 73 -12.65 -10.61 2.83
CA SER A 73 -14.06 -10.74 2.43
C SER A 73 -14.23 -11.15 0.96
N LYS A 74 -13.29 -10.80 0.09
CA LYS A 74 -13.28 -11.19 -1.33
C LYS A 74 -12.56 -12.52 -1.59
N GLU A 75 -11.94 -13.10 -0.57
CA GLU A 75 -11.13 -14.34 -0.65
C GLU A 75 -10.03 -14.25 -1.72
N ILE A 76 -9.29 -13.12 -1.75
CA ILE A 76 -8.20 -12.87 -2.69
C ILE A 76 -6.87 -12.64 -1.96
N THR A 77 -5.76 -13.01 -2.60
CA THR A 77 -4.40 -12.83 -2.07
C THR A 77 -3.49 -12.14 -3.10
N PRO A 78 -3.80 -10.90 -3.51
CA PRO A 78 -2.99 -10.15 -4.48
C PRO A 78 -1.63 -9.76 -3.89
N ASP A 79 -0.72 -9.34 -4.77
CA ASP A 79 0.50 -8.66 -4.36
C ASP A 79 0.20 -7.20 -4.00
N TRP A 80 0.21 -6.87 -2.72
CA TRP A 80 -0.18 -5.55 -2.24
C TRP A 80 0.94 -4.78 -1.56
N SER A 81 0.87 -3.46 -1.71
CA SER A 81 1.79 -2.51 -1.10
C SER A 81 1.03 -1.35 -0.47
N VAL A 82 1.71 -0.63 0.42
CA VAL A 82 1.17 0.59 1.04
C VAL A 82 2.00 1.80 0.64
N CYS A 83 1.29 2.89 0.41
CA CYS A 83 1.81 4.24 0.33
C CYS A 83 1.08 5.07 1.39
N ALA A 84 1.82 5.90 2.14
CA ALA A 84 1.23 6.75 3.16
C ALA A 84 1.80 8.16 3.12
N PHE A 85 0.93 9.16 3.32
CA PHE A 85 1.33 10.56 3.20
C PHE A 85 1.80 11.17 4.53
N GLY A 86 2.80 12.06 4.43
CA GLY A 86 3.22 12.91 5.54
C GLY A 86 3.95 12.17 6.68
N LYS A 87 3.82 12.68 7.91
CA LYS A 87 4.59 12.20 9.08
C LYS A 87 4.23 10.77 9.51
N ALA A 88 3.04 10.28 9.12
CA ALA A 88 2.58 8.94 9.43
C ALA A 88 3.17 7.84 8.52
N GLU A 89 3.85 8.22 7.43
CA GLU A 89 4.35 7.28 6.42
C GLU A 89 5.14 6.12 7.06
N ALA A 90 6.17 6.43 7.85
CA ALA A 90 7.02 5.41 8.44
C ALA A 90 6.22 4.40 9.30
N ALA A 91 5.32 4.89 10.16
CA ALA A 91 4.52 4.02 11.02
C ALA A 91 3.58 3.11 10.20
N ALA A 92 2.93 3.65 9.18
CA ALA A 92 2.06 2.90 8.28
C ALA A 92 2.83 1.82 7.50
N LEU A 93 4.00 2.14 6.97
CA LEU A 93 4.82 1.18 6.22
C LEU A 93 5.36 0.06 7.12
N ILE A 94 5.75 0.37 8.36
CA ILE A 94 6.16 -0.64 9.33
C ILE A 94 5.00 -1.59 9.62
N TYR A 95 3.81 -1.05 9.89
CA TYR A 95 2.60 -1.82 10.14
C TYR A 95 2.21 -2.73 8.98
N ALA A 96 2.33 -2.24 7.74
CA ALA A 96 2.13 -3.01 6.51
C ALA A 96 3.15 -4.16 6.38
N SER A 97 4.43 -3.87 6.60
CA SER A 97 5.51 -4.86 6.49
C SER A 97 5.36 -6.02 7.47
N GLN A 98 4.83 -5.77 8.67
CA GLN A 98 4.55 -6.80 9.68
C GLN A 98 3.38 -7.72 9.30
N ARG A 99 2.57 -7.32 8.32
CA ARG A 99 1.39 -8.05 7.82
C ARG A 99 1.62 -8.68 6.44
N GLY A 100 2.87 -8.70 5.97
CA GLY A 100 3.25 -9.28 4.68
C GLY A 100 3.12 -8.33 3.49
N GLY A 101 2.79 -7.06 3.73
CA GLY A 101 2.70 -6.04 2.69
C GLY A 101 4.05 -5.49 2.24
N LYS A 102 4.08 -5.00 1.00
CA LYS A 102 5.20 -4.22 0.47
C LYS A 102 5.06 -2.73 0.79
N CYS A 103 6.11 -1.95 0.56
CA CYS A 103 6.16 -0.53 0.94
C CYS A 103 6.60 0.33 -0.25
N ARG A 104 5.87 1.43 -0.51
CA ARG A 104 6.30 2.52 -1.39
C ARG A 104 6.82 3.67 -0.53
N ILE A 105 8.07 4.05 -0.76
CA ILE A 105 8.79 5.08 0.01
C ILE A 105 9.30 6.13 -0.96
N GLY A 106 9.01 7.40 -0.70
CA GLY A 106 9.64 8.48 -1.45
C GLY A 106 9.05 9.86 -1.20
N PHE A 107 9.69 10.87 -1.78
CA PHE A 107 9.32 12.28 -1.65
C PHE A 107 7.93 12.59 -2.24
N GLU A 108 7.45 11.76 -3.17
CA GLU A 108 6.08 11.83 -3.65
C GLU A 108 5.06 11.69 -2.51
N ASN A 109 5.38 10.89 -1.49
CA ASN A 109 4.45 10.55 -0.42
C ASN A 109 4.79 11.29 0.88
N SER A 110 6.08 11.42 1.20
CA SER A 110 6.50 12.16 2.39
C SER A 110 7.93 12.67 2.30
N LEU A 111 8.19 13.84 2.89
CA LEU A 111 9.53 14.38 3.10
C LEU A 111 10.13 13.99 4.46
N TYR A 112 9.37 13.33 5.32
CA TYR A 112 9.77 13.09 6.71
C TYR A 112 10.46 11.73 6.90
N LEU A 113 11.42 11.70 7.82
CA LEU A 113 12.01 10.50 8.41
C LEU A 113 11.15 10.01 9.59
N PRO A 114 11.34 8.77 10.08
CA PRO A 114 10.57 8.23 11.21
C PRO A 114 10.64 9.09 12.48
N ASN A 115 11.74 9.80 12.70
CA ASN A 115 11.92 10.72 13.83
C ASN A 115 11.31 12.12 13.60
N GLY A 116 10.62 12.35 12.49
CA GLY A 116 9.96 13.61 12.14
C GLY A 116 10.87 14.68 11.52
N ARG A 117 12.17 14.43 11.34
CA ARG A 117 13.06 15.33 10.57
C ARG A 117 12.78 15.22 9.07
N LEU A 118 13.16 16.24 8.31
CA LEU A 118 13.19 16.15 6.84
C LEU A 118 14.35 15.25 6.40
N ALA A 119 14.08 14.42 5.39
CA ALA A 119 15.10 13.64 4.70
C ALA A 119 15.82 14.51 3.66
N ARG A 120 17.11 14.26 3.44
CA ARG A 120 17.90 14.88 2.36
C ARG A 120 17.48 14.36 0.98
N ASP A 121 17.24 13.06 0.87
CA ASP A 121 16.92 12.39 -0.39
C ASP A 121 16.07 11.12 -0.15
N ASN A 122 15.64 10.47 -1.23
CA ASN A 122 14.89 9.21 -1.17
C ASN A 122 15.74 8.06 -0.59
N ALA A 123 17.05 8.06 -0.78
CA ALA A 123 17.92 6.98 -0.30
C ALA A 123 18.02 6.99 1.23
N GLU A 124 18.04 8.18 1.85
CA GLU A 124 17.96 8.33 3.30
C GLU A 124 16.62 7.82 3.84
N LYS A 125 15.51 8.09 3.15
CA LYS A 125 14.20 7.56 3.55
C LYS A 125 14.18 6.04 3.54
N VAL A 126 14.67 5.41 2.47
CA VAL A 126 14.74 3.94 2.37
C VAL A 126 15.62 3.37 3.47
N SER A 127 16.80 3.95 3.69
CA SER A 127 17.75 3.49 4.72
C SER A 127 17.15 3.60 6.13
N ALA A 128 16.49 4.72 6.43
CA ALA A 128 15.84 4.93 7.72
C ALA A 128 14.68 3.95 7.95
N PHE A 129 13.87 3.68 6.92
CA PHE A 129 12.81 2.68 7.01
C PHE A 129 13.35 1.27 7.28
N VAL A 130 14.40 0.84 6.55
CA VAL A 130 15.02 -0.48 6.74
C VAL A 130 15.56 -0.63 8.17
N ALA A 131 16.20 0.41 8.71
CA ALA A 131 16.68 0.43 10.08
C ALA A 131 15.54 0.29 11.10
N GLU A 132 14.45 1.04 10.94
CA GLU A 132 13.27 0.94 11.82
C GLU A 132 12.56 -0.41 11.71
N ARG A 133 12.43 -0.95 10.50
CA ARG A 133 11.85 -2.28 10.27
C ARG A 133 12.65 -3.38 10.99
N THR A 134 13.97 -3.30 10.91
CA THR A 134 14.87 -4.26 11.58
C THR A 134 14.69 -4.20 13.10
N LYS A 135 14.59 -3.00 13.69
CA LYS A 135 14.31 -2.83 15.12
C LYS A 135 12.95 -3.43 15.52
N ALA A 136 11.91 -3.16 14.72
CA ALA A 136 10.57 -3.66 14.98
C ALA A 136 10.47 -5.19 14.92
N LEU A 137 11.25 -5.83 14.04
CA LEU A 137 11.33 -7.30 13.96
C LEU A 137 11.99 -7.90 15.20
N HIS A 138 13.14 -7.37 15.64
CA HIS A 138 13.81 -7.87 16.85
C HIS A 138 12.96 -7.69 18.12
N GLN A 139 12.17 -6.61 18.22
CA GLN A 139 11.23 -6.42 19.34
C GLN A 139 10.09 -7.43 19.36
N LYS A 140 9.71 -7.98 18.21
CA LYS A 140 8.67 -9.01 18.08
C LYS A 140 9.20 -10.39 18.49
N GLU A 141 10.45 -10.70 18.19
CA GLU A 141 11.09 -11.98 18.55
C GLU A 141 11.43 -12.09 20.05
N ALA A 142 11.64 -10.95 20.71
CA ALA A 142 11.94 -10.88 22.15
C ALA A 142 10.69 -10.96 23.05
N ARG A 143 9.49 -11.07 22.49
CA ARG A 143 8.20 -11.16 23.21
C ARG A 143 7.58 -12.54 23.00
#